data_AF-A0A7X7G790-F1
#
_entry.id   AF-A0A7X7G790-F1
#
_cell.length_a   1.000
_cell.length_b   1.000
_cell.length_c   1.000
_cell.angle_alpha   90.00
_cell.angle_beta   90.00
_cell.angle_gamma   90.00
#
_symmetry.space_group_name_H-M   'P 1'
#
loop_
_entity.id
_entity.type
_entity.pdbx_description
1 polymer ?
#
loop_
_entity_poly.entity_id
_entity_poly.type
_entity_poly.pdbx_seq_one_letter_code
_entity_poly.pdbx_strand_id
1 'polypeptide(L)'
;MTANLWWDYAYHTASFTFYAESNDTVIVRVANENPLGYAPDFILRNPDHSVIMDFTNYFHIGSTDVVVNAKTPGWYYLDCNRFSEATTNYLYWSISVSMLRMVDYPLSYADLDVGSIYSGKSLSGTVNASADLDAAFFSVTNPCTVQIRMGQSEVKLVPKLQLYDPDGHLLTNDIALNPEYRSELTKYLTATGIYTIVMNDHFSAIGPYSVCMARIPGEMDPGDPDIGAIGNGDARAGKIDAPGDLDIAMFAVQSNDVIRLSMREKDTLNSDLNPRIELYGPDGRLIARGADPFQINAVISNTCVTGGTYYVICKDSQDRHGVEYILSFDILSGPSLSSMPAVPANVAASDGVHSNYVEVTWSPAVGATNYVIARMHSTNGWADLNTNNVSGPPYRDYGVQPNVLYQYKVKSHNSLGYSEFSLSDSGYAAGEFAFAPRRALLVGINRYDPAYGPGDLNACVNDALGVRDTMLLGDPDMRWSTNAILTLTDSQATRTRLRDTMRFMAASATTNDIVLYFQSSHGGQQPGGSEQDTFICAHDADYSD
;
A
#
# COMPACT_ATOMS: atom_id res chain seq x y z
N MET A 1 -35.03 -7.21 -4.28
CA MET A 1 -36.15 -7.57 -3.38
C MET A 1 -36.56 -9.02 -3.64
N THR A 2 -36.63 -9.86 -2.61
CA THR A 2 -37.16 -11.24 -2.72
C THR A 2 -38.60 -11.27 -2.24
N ALA A 3 -39.52 -11.77 -3.07
CA ALA A 3 -40.94 -11.83 -2.73
C ALA A 3 -41.39 -13.30 -2.67
N ASN A 4 -41.61 -13.79 -1.45
CA ASN A 4 -42.25 -15.08 -1.23
C ASN A 4 -43.77 -14.92 -1.43
N LEU A 5 -44.29 -15.40 -2.56
CA LEU A 5 -45.71 -15.29 -2.88
C LEU A 5 -46.44 -16.54 -2.39
N TRP A 6 -47.30 -16.36 -1.38
CA TRP A 6 -48.24 -17.38 -0.91
C TRP A 6 -49.54 -17.23 -1.71
N TRP A 7 -49.91 -18.22 -2.50
CA TRP A 7 -51.11 -18.17 -3.33
C TRP A 7 -52.23 -19.04 -2.76
N ASP A 8 -53.35 -18.40 -2.40
CA ASP A 8 -54.62 -19.08 -2.15
C ASP A 8 -55.52 -18.99 -3.41
N TYR A 9 -56.47 -19.91 -3.56
CA TYR A 9 -57.10 -20.33 -4.83
C TYR A 9 -57.85 -19.29 -5.67
N ALA A 10 -57.92 -18.02 -5.26
CA ALA A 10 -58.60 -16.94 -5.99
C ALA A 10 -57.58 -15.96 -6.57
N TYR A 11 -57.52 -15.85 -7.91
CA TYR A 11 -56.79 -14.87 -8.73
C TYR A 11 -56.11 -13.68 -8.03
N HIS A 12 -54.78 -13.72 -7.91
CA HIS A 12 -53.99 -12.53 -7.56
C HIS A 12 -52.74 -12.40 -8.44
N THR A 13 -52.61 -11.22 -9.06
CA THR A 13 -51.44 -10.72 -9.78
C THR A 13 -50.54 -9.98 -8.78
N ALA A 14 -49.23 -10.24 -8.77
CA ALA A 14 -48.29 -9.35 -8.09
C ALA A 14 -47.85 -8.26 -9.09
N SER A 15 -47.67 -7.02 -8.65
CA SER A 15 -47.15 -5.96 -9.52
C SER A 15 -46.05 -5.23 -8.77
N PHE A 16 -44.87 -5.15 -9.39
CA PHE A 16 -43.76 -4.36 -8.92
C PHE A 16 -43.73 -3.06 -9.71
N THR A 17 -43.41 -1.95 -9.05
CA THR A 17 -43.41 -0.65 -9.70
C THR A 17 -42.11 0.08 -9.46
N PHE A 18 -41.68 0.86 -10.45
CA PHE A 18 -40.60 1.81 -10.31
C PHE A 18 -40.98 3.11 -10.99
N TYR A 19 -40.55 4.22 -10.41
CA TYR A 19 -40.71 5.52 -11.02
C TYR A 19 -39.44 5.85 -11.82
N ALA A 20 -39.61 6.32 -13.06
CA ALA A 20 -38.54 6.80 -13.90
C ALA A 20 -38.92 8.14 -14.53
N GLU A 21 -37.94 9.01 -14.71
CA GLU A 21 -37.99 10.27 -15.45
C GLU A 21 -37.65 10.03 -16.93
N SER A 22 -37.83 11.05 -17.76
CA SER A 22 -37.46 10.97 -19.17
C SER A 22 -35.94 10.84 -19.34
N ASN A 23 -35.51 9.89 -20.17
CA ASN A 23 -34.13 9.51 -20.46
C ASN A 23 -33.41 8.71 -19.37
N ASP A 24 -34.09 8.32 -18.30
CA ASP A 24 -33.50 7.34 -17.40
C ASP A 24 -33.31 6.00 -18.11
N THR A 25 -32.24 5.32 -17.72
CA THR A 25 -32.02 3.92 -18.05
C THR A 25 -32.29 3.09 -16.81
N VAL A 26 -33.23 2.15 -16.88
CA VAL A 26 -33.54 1.22 -15.79
C VAL A 26 -33.29 -0.20 -16.24
N ILE A 27 -32.42 -0.91 -15.54
CA ILE A 27 -32.25 -2.35 -15.70
C ILE A 27 -33.26 -3.01 -14.77
N VAL A 28 -34.16 -3.79 -15.34
CA VAL A 28 -35.09 -4.64 -14.60
C VAL A 28 -34.63 -6.08 -14.78
N ARG A 29 -34.26 -6.73 -13.67
CA ARG A 29 -33.88 -8.13 -13.64
C ARG A 29 -34.90 -8.94 -12.86
N VAL A 30 -35.32 -10.06 -13.44
CA VAL A 30 -36.21 -11.03 -12.79
C VAL A 30 -35.58 -12.41 -12.82
N ALA A 31 -35.72 -13.16 -11.72
CA ALA A 31 -35.21 -14.52 -11.60
C ALA A 31 -36.27 -15.49 -11.06
N ASN A 32 -36.29 -16.72 -11.59
CA ASN A 32 -37.11 -17.80 -11.06
C ASN A 32 -36.29 -18.56 -10.03
N GLU A 33 -36.77 -18.57 -8.78
CA GLU A 33 -36.14 -19.32 -7.70
C GLU A 33 -36.86 -20.64 -7.45
N ASN A 34 -37.86 -20.99 -8.26
CA ASN A 34 -38.57 -22.25 -8.15
C ASN A 34 -37.73 -23.42 -8.69
N PRO A 35 -37.37 -24.41 -7.86
CA PRO A 35 -36.56 -25.55 -8.29
C PRO A 35 -37.27 -26.48 -9.29
N LEU A 36 -38.59 -26.34 -9.46
CA LEU A 36 -39.39 -27.18 -10.36
C LEU A 36 -39.48 -26.65 -11.81
N GLY A 37 -38.84 -25.50 -12.12
CA GLY A 37 -38.76 -24.98 -13.48
C GLY A 37 -40.07 -24.40 -14.04
N TYR A 38 -41.02 -24.09 -13.17
CA TYR A 38 -42.21 -23.32 -13.53
C TYR A 38 -41.97 -21.85 -13.17
N ALA A 39 -42.31 -20.92 -14.07
CA ALA A 39 -42.27 -19.49 -13.76
C ALA A 39 -43.59 -18.78 -14.04
N PRO A 40 -43.89 -17.68 -13.33
CA PRO A 40 -45.02 -16.82 -13.63
C PRO A 40 -44.80 -16.03 -14.93
N ASP A 41 -45.90 -15.56 -15.52
CA ASP A 41 -45.85 -14.68 -16.69
C ASP A 41 -45.54 -13.26 -16.25
N PHE A 42 -44.50 -12.66 -16.81
CA PHE A 42 -44.16 -11.25 -16.53
C PHE A 42 -44.55 -10.37 -17.71
N ILE A 43 -45.11 -9.20 -17.42
CA ILE A 43 -45.37 -8.16 -18.42
C ILE A 43 -44.87 -6.83 -17.86
N LEU A 44 -43.88 -6.25 -18.55
CA LEU A 44 -43.35 -4.94 -18.24
C LEU A 44 -44.10 -3.88 -19.06
N ARG A 45 -44.54 -2.81 -18.41
CA ARG A 45 -45.41 -1.78 -18.99
C ARG A 45 -44.92 -0.36 -18.74
N ASN A 46 -45.25 0.51 -19.68
CA ASN A 46 -45.09 1.97 -19.57
C ASN A 46 -46.10 2.56 -18.57
N PRO A 47 -45.94 3.85 -18.20
CA PRO A 47 -46.91 4.57 -17.36
C PRO A 47 -48.34 4.66 -17.92
N ASP A 48 -48.51 4.54 -19.24
CA ASP A 48 -49.81 4.46 -19.90
C ASP A 48 -50.36 3.02 -20.01
N HIS A 49 -49.70 2.06 -19.34
CA HIS A 49 -49.98 0.63 -19.34
C HIS A 49 -49.75 -0.10 -20.67
N SER A 50 -49.22 0.57 -21.70
CA SER A 50 -48.77 -0.10 -22.92
C SER A 50 -47.61 -1.05 -22.62
N VAL A 51 -47.58 -2.20 -23.30
CA VAL A 51 -46.58 -3.25 -23.06
C VAL A 51 -45.22 -2.83 -23.62
N ILE A 52 -44.19 -2.88 -22.78
CA ILE A 52 -42.77 -2.75 -23.16
C ILE A 52 -42.23 -4.13 -23.55
N MET A 53 -42.45 -5.11 -22.69
CA MET A 53 -42.02 -6.49 -22.91
C MET A 53 -43.00 -7.47 -22.25
N ASP A 54 -43.26 -8.58 -22.94
CA ASP A 54 -44.09 -9.68 -22.45
C ASP A 54 -43.23 -10.95 -22.43
N PHE A 55 -43.04 -11.51 -21.24
CA PHE A 55 -42.22 -12.70 -20.99
C PHE A 55 -43.09 -13.96 -20.84
N THR A 56 -44.36 -13.93 -21.23
CA THR A 56 -45.24 -15.10 -21.21
C THR A 56 -44.56 -16.26 -21.97
N ASN A 57 -44.37 -17.40 -21.29
CA ASN A 57 -43.66 -18.60 -21.77
C ASN A 57 -42.14 -18.46 -22.06
N TYR A 58 -41.49 -17.34 -21.74
CA TYR A 58 -40.05 -17.18 -22.01
C TYR A 58 -39.16 -17.90 -20.99
N PHE A 59 -39.71 -18.32 -19.86
CA PHE A 59 -38.94 -18.49 -18.65
C PHE A 59 -39.27 -19.80 -17.95
N HIS A 60 -38.54 -20.86 -18.29
CA HIS A 60 -38.67 -22.13 -17.59
C HIS A 60 -37.56 -22.31 -16.54
N ILE A 61 -36.34 -21.82 -16.77
CA ILE A 61 -35.23 -21.95 -15.80
C ILE A 61 -34.25 -20.78 -16.03
N GLY A 62 -34.05 -19.86 -15.07
CA GLY A 62 -32.97 -18.86 -15.16
C GLY A 62 -33.23 -17.47 -14.54
N SER A 63 -32.65 -16.43 -15.15
CA SER A 63 -33.00 -14.99 -15.01
C SER A 63 -33.09 -14.31 -16.38
N THR A 64 -33.71 -13.12 -16.42
CA THR A 64 -33.67 -12.25 -17.60
C THR A 64 -33.52 -10.79 -17.18
N ASP A 65 -32.75 -10.05 -17.98
CA ASP A 65 -32.50 -8.61 -17.81
C ASP A 65 -33.23 -7.85 -18.94
N VAL A 66 -33.90 -6.75 -18.60
CA VAL A 66 -34.44 -5.80 -19.58
C VAL A 66 -33.95 -4.39 -19.27
N VAL A 67 -33.41 -3.74 -20.30
CA VAL A 67 -33.00 -2.36 -20.23
C VAL A 67 -34.12 -1.47 -20.75
N VAL A 68 -34.73 -0.71 -19.86
CA VAL A 68 -35.77 0.28 -20.16
C VAL A 68 -35.13 1.64 -20.34
N ASN A 69 -35.25 2.20 -21.54
CA ASN A 69 -34.91 3.60 -21.80
C ASN A 69 -36.18 4.43 -21.68
N ALA A 70 -36.44 4.98 -20.49
CA ALA A 70 -37.68 5.66 -20.16
C ALA A 70 -37.91 6.87 -21.08
N LYS A 71 -39.05 6.90 -21.77
CA LYS A 71 -39.42 8.03 -22.64
C LYS A 71 -40.36 9.00 -21.95
N THR A 72 -41.28 8.47 -21.14
CA THR A 72 -42.30 9.23 -20.43
C THR A 72 -42.04 9.14 -18.92
N PRO A 73 -42.01 10.28 -18.21
CA PRO A 73 -41.98 10.27 -16.75
C PRO A 73 -43.21 9.57 -16.16
N GLY A 74 -43.01 8.74 -15.14
CA GLY A 74 -44.11 8.10 -14.42
C GLY A 74 -43.76 6.76 -13.80
N TRP A 75 -44.80 6.10 -13.29
CA TRP A 75 -44.69 4.75 -12.73
C TRP A 75 -44.75 3.70 -13.84
N TYR A 76 -43.72 2.88 -13.92
CA TYR A 76 -43.67 1.68 -14.76
C TYR A 76 -44.09 0.47 -13.93
N TYR A 77 -44.68 -0.53 -14.59
CA TYR A 77 -45.29 -1.68 -13.93
C TYR A 77 -44.70 -2.97 -14.46
N LEU A 78 -44.19 -3.82 -13.58
CA LEU A 78 -43.82 -5.20 -13.85
C LEU A 78 -44.90 -6.08 -13.23
N ASP A 79 -45.88 -6.46 -14.05
CA ASP A 79 -46.96 -7.35 -13.65
C ASP A 79 -46.49 -8.80 -13.70
N CYS A 80 -46.76 -9.54 -12.63
CA CYS A 80 -46.47 -10.95 -12.45
C CYS A 80 -47.81 -11.69 -12.34
N ASN A 81 -48.16 -12.40 -13.40
CA ASN A 81 -49.42 -13.13 -13.54
C ASN A 81 -49.19 -14.63 -13.32
N ARG A 82 -50.22 -15.30 -12.80
CA ARG A 82 -50.20 -16.76 -12.62
C ARG A 82 -50.08 -17.46 -13.98
N PHE A 83 -49.18 -18.43 -14.07
CA PHE A 83 -49.02 -19.31 -15.22
C PHE A 83 -50.33 -20.04 -15.55
N SER A 84 -50.80 -19.91 -16.79
CA SER A 84 -52.12 -20.36 -17.22
C SER A 84 -52.32 -21.89 -17.21
N GLU A 85 -51.25 -22.70 -17.22
CA GLU A 85 -51.33 -24.17 -17.30
C GLU A 85 -51.09 -24.91 -15.97
N ALA A 86 -50.98 -24.22 -14.83
CA ALA A 86 -50.76 -24.87 -13.53
C ALA A 86 -52.02 -25.63 -13.04
N THR A 87 -52.21 -26.85 -13.53
CA THR A 87 -53.36 -27.74 -13.23
C THR A 87 -53.21 -28.56 -11.94
N THR A 88 -52.13 -28.42 -11.17
CA THR A 88 -51.90 -29.22 -9.96
C THR A 88 -51.24 -28.42 -8.82
N ASN A 89 -51.81 -28.53 -7.62
CA ASN A 89 -51.39 -28.29 -6.21
C ASN A 89 -50.01 -27.69 -5.82
N TYR A 90 -49.22 -27.10 -6.70
CA TYR A 90 -47.95 -26.45 -6.34
C TYR A 90 -48.22 -25.00 -5.88
N LEU A 91 -48.34 -24.82 -4.56
CA LEU A 91 -48.71 -23.57 -3.90
C LEU A 91 -47.52 -22.66 -3.52
N TYR A 92 -46.30 -22.98 -3.99
CA TYR A 92 -45.10 -22.24 -3.61
C TYR A 92 -44.31 -21.81 -4.86
N TRP A 93 -44.23 -20.49 -5.05
CA TRP A 93 -43.49 -19.84 -6.13
C TRP A 93 -42.59 -18.78 -5.48
N SER A 94 -41.28 -18.88 -5.71
CA SER A 94 -40.32 -17.88 -5.27
C SER A 94 -39.75 -17.19 -6.50
N ILE A 95 -39.82 -15.86 -6.50
CA ILE A 95 -39.21 -15.01 -7.51
C ILE A 95 -38.40 -13.93 -6.80
N SER A 96 -37.32 -13.51 -7.44
CA SER A 96 -36.64 -12.27 -7.08
C SER A 96 -36.71 -11.29 -8.22
N VAL A 97 -36.77 -10.01 -7.85
CA VAL A 97 -36.74 -8.88 -8.78
C VAL A 97 -35.74 -7.87 -8.24
N SER A 98 -34.84 -7.41 -9.11
CA SER A 98 -34.00 -6.24 -8.85
C SER A 98 -34.18 -5.21 -9.95
N MET A 99 -34.05 -3.95 -9.58
CA MET A 99 -34.22 -2.82 -10.47
C MET A 99 -33.12 -1.81 -10.16
N LEU A 100 -32.27 -1.54 -11.15
CA LEU A 100 -31.20 -0.56 -11.05
C LEU A 100 -31.49 0.60 -12.01
N ARG A 101 -31.70 1.79 -11.44
CA ARG A 101 -31.99 3.02 -12.18
C ARG A 101 -30.73 3.85 -12.33
N MET A 102 -30.53 4.38 -13.52
CA MET A 102 -29.47 5.31 -13.90
C MET A 102 -30.13 6.50 -14.62
N VAL A 103 -29.60 7.72 -14.52
CA VAL A 103 -28.28 8.12 -14.00
C VAL A 103 -28.43 8.79 -12.62
N ASP A 104 -27.39 8.77 -11.78
CA ASP A 104 -27.33 9.48 -10.48
C ASP A 104 -28.31 9.03 -9.39
N TYR A 105 -28.92 7.85 -9.53
CA TYR A 105 -29.76 7.28 -8.47
C TYR A 105 -28.92 6.50 -7.46
N PRO A 106 -29.05 6.79 -6.15
CA PRO A 106 -28.36 6.00 -5.14
C PRO A 106 -28.88 4.58 -5.14
N LEU A 107 -28.01 3.63 -4.76
CA LEU A 107 -28.45 2.29 -4.43
C LEU A 107 -29.54 2.33 -3.37
N SER A 108 -30.49 1.40 -3.46
CA SER A 108 -31.58 1.32 -2.49
C SER A 108 -31.02 0.97 -1.12
N TYR A 109 -31.66 1.44 -0.03
CA TYR A 109 -31.26 1.04 1.33
C TYR A 109 -31.26 -0.50 1.55
N ALA A 110 -31.98 -1.24 0.71
CA ALA A 110 -32.09 -2.69 0.78
C ALA A 110 -30.97 -3.44 0.05
N ASP A 111 -30.07 -2.74 -0.64
CA ASP A 111 -28.98 -3.30 -1.44
C ASP A 111 -27.80 -2.31 -1.40
N LEU A 112 -26.93 -2.46 -0.39
CA LEU A 112 -25.86 -1.51 -0.06
C LEU A 112 -24.47 -2.01 -0.50
N ASP A 113 -24.41 -3.04 -1.33
CA ASP A 113 -23.15 -3.68 -1.66
C ASP A 113 -22.33 -2.81 -2.65
N VAL A 114 -21.02 -2.70 -2.38
CA VAL A 114 -19.99 -1.94 -3.13
C VAL A 114 -20.13 -0.40 -3.14
N GLY A 115 -21.06 0.18 -3.91
CA GLY A 115 -21.20 1.64 -4.02
C GLY A 115 -20.01 2.35 -4.70
N SER A 116 -19.45 3.40 -4.09
CA SER A 116 -18.33 4.14 -4.71
C SER A 116 -17.05 3.29 -4.74
N ILE A 117 -16.46 3.14 -5.91
CA ILE A 117 -15.23 2.38 -6.12
C ILE A 117 -14.07 3.30 -6.54
N TYR A 118 -12.89 3.02 -6.00
CA TYR A 118 -11.65 3.77 -6.25
C TYR A 118 -10.63 2.88 -6.95
N SER A 119 -9.58 3.48 -7.50
CA SER A 119 -8.55 2.74 -8.23
C SER A 119 -7.72 1.87 -7.28
N GLY A 120 -7.54 0.60 -7.62
CA GLY A 120 -6.74 -0.41 -6.92
C GLY A 120 -7.46 -1.13 -5.78
N LYS A 121 -8.52 -0.51 -5.24
CA LYS A 121 -9.25 -1.08 -4.10
C LYS A 121 -10.17 -2.24 -4.46
N SER A 122 -9.87 -3.40 -3.89
CA SER A 122 -10.78 -4.55 -3.86
C SER A 122 -11.92 -4.33 -2.84
N LEU A 123 -13.16 -4.43 -3.32
CA LEU A 123 -14.37 -4.33 -2.51
C LEU A 123 -15.13 -5.66 -2.53
N SER A 124 -15.60 -6.10 -1.36
CA SER A 124 -16.45 -7.28 -1.25
C SER A 124 -17.91 -6.94 -1.51
N GLY A 125 -18.62 -7.85 -2.17
CA GLY A 125 -20.07 -7.80 -2.36
C GLY A 125 -20.69 -9.19 -2.28
N THR A 126 -22.02 -9.29 -2.23
CA THR A 126 -22.73 -10.56 -2.22
C THR A 126 -23.93 -10.49 -3.16
N VAL A 127 -24.03 -11.45 -4.08
CA VAL A 127 -25.28 -11.66 -4.80
C VAL A 127 -26.26 -12.32 -3.82
N ASN A 128 -27.16 -11.53 -3.24
CA ASN A 128 -28.03 -11.95 -2.13
C ASN A 128 -29.28 -12.72 -2.60
N ALA A 129 -29.67 -12.54 -3.86
CA ALA A 129 -30.79 -13.21 -4.50
C ALA A 129 -30.51 -13.51 -5.99
N SER A 130 -31.25 -14.42 -6.60
CA SER A 130 -30.98 -14.83 -8.00
C SER A 130 -31.13 -13.68 -9.03
N ALA A 131 -31.98 -12.70 -8.74
CA ALA A 131 -32.16 -11.50 -9.55
C ALA A 131 -31.32 -10.30 -9.10
N ASP A 132 -30.43 -10.46 -8.12
CA ASP A 132 -29.73 -9.32 -7.52
C ASP A 132 -28.88 -8.57 -8.54
N LEU A 133 -28.84 -7.25 -8.40
CA LEU A 133 -28.10 -6.34 -9.27
C LEU A 133 -27.32 -5.37 -8.41
N ASP A 134 -26.06 -5.67 -8.21
CA ASP A 134 -25.18 -4.80 -7.44
C ASP A 134 -24.58 -3.76 -8.39
N ALA A 135 -24.25 -2.58 -7.85
CA ALA A 135 -23.63 -1.53 -8.64
C ALA A 135 -22.46 -0.85 -7.94
N ALA A 136 -21.46 -0.50 -8.74
CA ALA A 136 -20.36 0.36 -8.33
C ALA A 136 -20.30 1.60 -9.19
N PHE A 137 -19.85 2.72 -8.61
CA PHE A 137 -19.80 4.02 -9.28
C PHE A 137 -18.43 4.64 -9.19
N PHE A 138 -17.98 5.25 -10.28
CA PHE A 138 -16.76 6.04 -10.31
C PHE A 138 -16.92 7.25 -11.24
N SER A 139 -16.26 8.36 -10.91
CA SER A 139 -16.31 9.58 -11.71
C SER A 139 -15.15 9.64 -12.70
N VAL A 140 -15.41 10.08 -13.93
CA VAL A 140 -14.38 10.39 -14.93
C VAL A 140 -14.37 11.89 -15.20
N THR A 141 -13.20 12.49 -15.04
CA THR A 141 -12.96 13.94 -15.22
C THR A 141 -12.01 14.23 -16.38
N ASN A 142 -11.18 13.27 -16.74
CA ASN A 142 -10.24 13.31 -17.85
C ASN A 142 -10.20 11.93 -18.52
N PRO A 143 -9.83 11.84 -19.81
CA PRO A 143 -9.72 10.55 -20.49
C PRO A 143 -8.82 9.57 -19.74
N CYS A 144 -9.29 8.34 -19.58
CA CYS A 144 -8.58 7.28 -18.88
C CYS A 144 -8.98 5.90 -19.39
N THR A 145 -8.11 4.91 -19.27
CA THR A 145 -8.47 3.50 -19.32
C THR A 145 -8.95 3.05 -17.94
N VAL A 146 -10.05 2.31 -17.89
CA VAL A 146 -10.41 1.50 -16.73
C VAL A 146 -10.26 0.03 -17.06
N GLN A 147 -9.72 -0.74 -16.12
CA GLN A 147 -9.81 -2.19 -16.10
C GLN A 147 -10.58 -2.59 -14.85
N ILE A 148 -11.61 -3.42 -14.99
CA ILE A 148 -12.49 -3.84 -13.90
C ILE A 148 -12.47 -5.35 -13.87
N ARG A 149 -12.33 -5.93 -12.69
CA ARG A 149 -12.37 -7.37 -12.45
C ARG A 149 -13.38 -7.71 -11.37
N MET A 150 -14.12 -8.77 -11.60
CA MET A 150 -15.01 -9.38 -10.60
C MET A 150 -14.65 -10.86 -10.50
N GLY A 151 -14.22 -11.30 -9.32
CA GLY A 151 -13.87 -12.68 -9.02
C GLY A 151 -14.79 -13.26 -7.94
N GLN A 152 -15.07 -14.55 -8.01
CA GLN A 152 -15.88 -15.23 -7.00
C GLN A 152 -15.06 -15.53 -5.73
N SER A 153 -15.64 -15.32 -4.55
CA SER A 153 -14.99 -15.65 -3.27
C SER A 153 -15.36 -17.05 -2.76
N GLU A 154 -16.45 -17.60 -3.26
CA GLU A 154 -16.82 -19.01 -3.13
C GLU A 154 -17.18 -19.59 -4.50
N VAL A 155 -16.87 -20.86 -4.73
CA VAL A 155 -17.14 -21.54 -6.02
C VAL A 155 -18.65 -21.77 -6.19
N LYS A 156 -19.35 -20.75 -6.67
CA LYS A 156 -20.80 -20.73 -6.88
C LYS A 156 -21.23 -19.78 -7.98
N LEU A 157 -20.39 -18.82 -8.35
CA LEU A 157 -20.74 -17.75 -9.28
C LEU A 157 -20.06 -17.94 -10.64
N VAL A 158 -20.73 -17.47 -11.67
CA VAL A 158 -20.21 -17.08 -12.96
C VAL A 158 -20.36 -15.56 -13.06
N PRO A 159 -19.38 -14.80 -12.52
CA PRO A 159 -19.43 -13.33 -12.51
C PRO A 159 -19.74 -12.72 -13.88
N LYS A 160 -20.60 -11.70 -13.87
CA LYS A 160 -20.94 -10.91 -15.05
C LYS A 160 -20.77 -9.43 -14.73
N LEU A 161 -19.98 -8.75 -15.55
CA LEU A 161 -19.75 -7.31 -15.48
C LEU A 161 -20.39 -6.59 -16.66
N GLN A 162 -20.98 -5.43 -16.39
CA GLN A 162 -21.48 -4.52 -17.41
C GLN A 162 -21.05 -3.09 -17.06
N LEU A 163 -20.51 -2.35 -18.03
CA LEU A 163 -20.10 -0.96 -17.84
C LEU A 163 -21.01 -0.03 -18.63
N TYR A 164 -21.66 0.90 -17.93
CA TYR A 164 -22.53 1.92 -18.50
C TYR A 164 -21.87 3.30 -18.40
N ASP A 165 -22.11 4.14 -19.41
CA ASP A 165 -21.67 5.53 -19.44
C ASP A 165 -22.58 6.46 -18.61
N PRO A 166 -22.19 7.74 -18.43
CA PRO A 166 -22.99 8.71 -17.69
C PRO A 166 -24.33 9.07 -18.31
N ASP A 167 -24.65 8.61 -19.52
CA ASP A 167 -25.96 8.79 -20.14
C ASP A 167 -26.82 7.51 -20.03
N GLY A 168 -26.31 6.47 -19.35
CA GLY A 168 -26.97 5.18 -19.15
C GLY A 168 -26.83 4.23 -20.34
N HIS A 169 -25.91 4.48 -21.29
CA HIS A 169 -25.66 3.56 -22.40
C HIS A 169 -24.63 2.49 -22.05
N LEU A 170 -24.93 1.23 -22.42
CA LEU A 170 -24.00 0.12 -22.22
C LEU A 170 -22.78 0.28 -23.15
N LEU A 171 -21.59 0.37 -22.55
CA LEU A 171 -20.33 0.50 -23.29
C LEU A 171 -19.65 -0.83 -23.61
N THR A 172 -19.75 -1.78 -22.68
CA THR A 172 -19.18 -3.13 -22.80
C THR A 172 -19.70 -4.03 -21.69
N ASN A 173 -19.64 -5.35 -21.89
CA ASN A 173 -19.92 -6.35 -20.87
C ASN A 173 -18.99 -7.55 -21.04
N ASP A 174 -18.86 -8.34 -19.98
CA ASP A 174 -18.11 -9.59 -19.97
C ASP A 174 -18.80 -10.59 -19.03
N ILE A 175 -18.65 -11.88 -19.35
CA ILE A 175 -19.19 -13.00 -18.59
C ILE A 175 -18.04 -13.98 -18.38
N ALA A 176 -17.86 -14.39 -17.12
CA ALA A 176 -16.77 -15.25 -16.69
C ALA A 176 -16.93 -16.73 -17.11
N LEU A 177 -17.00 -17.00 -18.41
CA LEU A 177 -17.05 -18.36 -18.97
C LEU A 177 -15.65 -19.04 -19.00
N ASN A 178 -14.64 -18.39 -18.43
CA ASN A 178 -13.30 -18.95 -18.26
C ASN A 178 -13.25 -19.89 -17.04
N PRO A 179 -12.30 -20.85 -17.00
CA PRO A 179 -12.15 -21.79 -15.88
C PRO A 179 -11.95 -21.14 -14.51
N GLU A 180 -11.45 -19.91 -14.50
CA GLU A 180 -11.14 -19.17 -13.29
C GLU A 180 -12.33 -18.36 -12.76
N TYR A 181 -13.46 -18.37 -13.49
CA TYR A 181 -14.70 -17.70 -13.11
C TYR A 181 -14.48 -16.25 -12.69
N ARG A 182 -13.61 -15.56 -13.43
CA ARG A 182 -13.33 -14.13 -13.28
C ARG A 182 -13.81 -13.37 -14.49
N SER A 183 -14.67 -12.37 -14.29
CA SER A 183 -15.02 -11.43 -15.36
C SER A 183 -14.01 -10.28 -15.39
N GLU A 184 -13.58 -9.88 -16.60
CA GLU A 184 -12.64 -8.77 -16.79
C GLU A 184 -13.06 -7.87 -17.95
N LEU A 185 -13.11 -6.56 -17.70
CA LEU A 185 -13.36 -5.54 -18.70
C LEU A 185 -12.19 -4.58 -18.79
N THR A 186 -11.90 -4.07 -20.00
CA THR A 186 -10.96 -2.95 -20.18
C THR A 186 -11.53 -1.99 -21.21
N LYS A 187 -11.60 -0.70 -20.88
CA LYS A 187 -12.19 0.34 -21.75
C LYS A 187 -11.47 1.68 -21.60
N TYR A 188 -11.15 2.31 -22.73
CA TYR A 188 -10.74 3.71 -22.76
C TYR A 188 -11.98 4.62 -22.79
N LEU A 189 -12.07 5.51 -21.80
CA LEU A 189 -13.19 6.40 -21.55
C LEU A 189 -12.79 7.84 -21.85
N THR A 190 -13.67 8.60 -22.49
CA THR A 190 -13.44 10.00 -22.87
C THR A 190 -14.53 10.95 -22.41
N ALA A 191 -15.74 10.46 -22.13
CA ALA A 191 -16.82 11.28 -21.63
C ALA A 191 -16.63 11.54 -20.14
N THR A 192 -16.96 12.75 -19.69
CA THR A 192 -16.93 13.10 -18.28
C THR A 192 -18.26 12.78 -17.62
N GLY A 193 -18.24 12.35 -16.37
CA GLY A 193 -19.45 12.04 -15.61
C GLY A 193 -19.27 10.82 -14.72
N ILE A 194 -20.38 10.33 -14.17
CA ILE A 194 -20.40 9.15 -13.30
C ILE A 194 -20.70 7.93 -14.17
N TYR A 195 -19.79 6.96 -14.14
CA TYR A 195 -19.94 5.67 -14.79
C TYR A 195 -20.47 4.64 -13.79
N THR A 196 -21.26 3.70 -14.30
CA THR A 196 -21.87 2.64 -13.48
C THR A 196 -21.38 1.27 -13.92
N ILE A 197 -20.83 0.52 -12.98
CA ILE A 197 -20.48 -0.89 -13.13
C ILE A 197 -21.63 -1.68 -12.53
N VAL A 198 -22.24 -2.58 -13.31
CA VAL A 198 -23.28 -3.48 -12.83
C VAL A 198 -22.69 -4.88 -12.70
N MET A 199 -22.89 -5.49 -11.54
CA MET A 199 -22.36 -6.80 -11.17
C MET A 199 -23.51 -7.74 -10.83
N ASN A 200 -23.46 -8.96 -11.34
CA ASN A 200 -24.37 -10.04 -10.97
C ASN A 200 -23.78 -11.39 -11.38
N ASP A 201 -24.55 -12.45 -11.15
CA ASP A 201 -24.25 -13.79 -11.62
C ASP A 201 -24.88 -14.09 -12.98
N HIS A 202 -24.17 -14.71 -13.92
CA HIS A 202 -24.75 -15.05 -15.23
C HIS A 202 -25.85 -16.13 -15.16
N PHE A 203 -25.75 -17.08 -14.23
CA PHE A 203 -26.69 -18.20 -14.08
C PHE A 203 -27.60 -18.04 -12.86
N SER A 204 -27.68 -16.84 -12.30
CA SER A 204 -28.54 -16.49 -11.17
C SER A 204 -28.22 -17.21 -9.85
N ALA A 205 -26.98 -17.66 -9.67
CA ALA A 205 -26.48 -18.15 -8.40
C ALA A 205 -26.34 -17.03 -7.37
N ILE A 206 -26.39 -17.41 -6.10
CA ILE A 206 -26.15 -16.51 -4.96
C ILE A 206 -24.79 -16.82 -4.34
N GLY A 207 -24.10 -15.79 -3.85
CA GLY A 207 -22.81 -15.97 -3.23
C GLY A 207 -21.95 -14.70 -3.15
N PRO A 208 -20.86 -14.77 -2.39
CA PRO A 208 -19.94 -13.66 -2.23
C PRO A 208 -19.00 -13.52 -3.43
N TYR A 209 -18.61 -12.29 -3.72
CA TYR A 209 -17.61 -11.93 -4.72
C TYR A 209 -16.73 -10.77 -4.25
N SER A 210 -15.69 -10.49 -5.03
CA SER A 210 -14.88 -9.29 -4.91
C SER A 210 -14.82 -8.56 -6.26
N VAL A 211 -14.78 -7.24 -6.22
CA VAL A 211 -14.62 -6.38 -7.39
C VAL A 211 -13.47 -5.40 -7.17
N CYS A 212 -12.61 -5.25 -8.16
CA CYS A 212 -11.53 -4.27 -8.17
C CYS A 212 -11.53 -3.50 -9.50
N MET A 213 -11.13 -2.23 -9.44
CA MET A 213 -10.98 -1.38 -10.62
C MET A 213 -9.59 -0.75 -10.63
N ALA A 214 -8.88 -0.85 -11.75
CA ALA A 214 -7.72 -0.02 -12.04
C ALA A 214 -8.10 1.11 -13.00
N ARG A 215 -7.80 2.36 -12.65
CA ARG A 215 -8.05 3.55 -13.47
C ARG A 215 -6.74 4.26 -13.82
N ILE A 216 -6.47 4.41 -15.11
CA ILE A 216 -5.18 4.85 -15.64
C ILE A 216 -5.35 5.91 -16.76
N PRO A 217 -4.83 7.14 -16.61
CA PRO A 217 -4.31 7.70 -15.38
C PRO A 217 -5.44 7.88 -14.35
N GLY A 218 -5.10 7.81 -13.07
CA GLY A 218 -6.04 7.95 -11.98
C GLY A 218 -5.32 8.09 -10.64
N GLU A 219 -6.03 8.61 -9.64
CA GLU A 219 -5.58 8.61 -8.25
C GLU A 219 -5.93 7.27 -7.62
N MET A 220 -5.00 6.73 -6.83
CA MET A 220 -5.16 5.49 -6.06
C MET A 220 -6.04 5.73 -4.83
N ASP A 221 -6.72 4.70 -4.37
CA ASP A 221 -7.35 4.75 -3.04
C ASP A 221 -6.28 4.97 -1.95
N PRO A 222 -6.42 5.97 -1.06
CA PRO A 222 -5.45 6.22 -0.01
C PRO A 222 -5.40 5.14 1.10
N GLY A 223 -6.39 4.25 1.15
CA GLY A 223 -6.55 3.22 2.16
C GLY A 223 -6.16 1.81 1.71
N ASP A 224 -5.58 1.66 0.52
CA ASP A 224 -5.19 0.37 -0.07
C ASP A 224 -3.66 0.12 -0.02
N PRO A 225 -3.21 -1.12 0.28
CA PRO A 225 -1.79 -1.52 0.27
C PRO A 225 -1.14 -1.70 -1.12
N ASP A 226 -1.79 -1.31 -2.23
CA ASP A 226 -1.19 -1.20 -3.57
C ASP A 226 0.30 -0.81 -3.61
N ILE A 227 1.03 -1.32 -4.61
CA ILE A 227 2.48 -1.05 -4.79
C ILE A 227 2.81 0.45 -4.83
N GLY A 228 1.94 1.24 -5.47
CA GLY A 228 2.03 2.68 -5.57
C GLY A 228 3.27 3.16 -6.35
N ALA A 229 3.83 4.29 -5.93
CA ALA A 229 4.93 4.94 -6.64
C ALA A 229 6.26 4.19 -6.46
N ILE A 230 6.85 3.66 -7.53
CA ILE A 230 8.15 2.95 -7.55
C ILE A 230 9.24 3.76 -8.27
N GLY A 231 10.48 3.64 -7.81
CA GLY A 231 11.66 4.30 -8.39
C GLY A 231 12.61 3.32 -9.09
N ASN A 232 13.56 3.86 -9.87
CA ASN A 232 14.60 3.06 -10.51
C ASN A 232 15.39 2.21 -9.48
N GLY A 233 15.52 0.91 -9.77
CA GLY A 233 16.19 -0.06 -8.90
C GLY A 233 15.31 -0.61 -7.77
N ASP A 234 14.07 -0.13 -7.62
CA ASP A 234 13.16 -0.64 -6.61
C ASP A 234 12.76 -2.09 -6.91
N ALA A 235 12.70 -2.90 -5.85
CA ALA A 235 12.03 -4.19 -5.82
C ALA A 235 11.02 -4.17 -4.67
N ARG A 236 9.73 -4.11 -4.99
CA ARG A 236 8.66 -3.99 -4.00
C ARG A 236 7.84 -5.26 -3.91
N ALA A 237 7.53 -5.65 -2.68
CA ALA A 237 6.57 -6.70 -2.43
C ALA A 237 5.15 -6.16 -2.60
N GLY A 238 4.31 -6.92 -3.29
CA GLY A 238 2.86 -6.75 -3.33
C GLY A 238 2.18 -8.07 -3.05
N LYS A 239 0.85 -8.03 -2.97
CA LYS A 239 0.04 -9.21 -2.69
C LYS A 239 -1.29 -9.08 -3.42
N ILE A 240 -1.63 -10.10 -4.19
CA ILE A 240 -2.98 -10.23 -4.75
C ILE A 240 -3.86 -10.71 -3.59
N ASP A 241 -4.62 -9.82 -3.00
CA ASP A 241 -5.27 -10.03 -1.69
C ASP A 241 -6.61 -10.76 -1.82
N ALA A 242 -7.35 -10.48 -2.89
CA ALA A 242 -8.70 -10.99 -3.11
C ALA A 242 -8.88 -11.55 -4.54
N PRO A 243 -9.95 -12.32 -4.80
CA PRO A 243 -10.36 -12.63 -6.16
C PRO A 243 -10.58 -11.34 -6.97
N GLY A 244 -10.18 -11.35 -8.24
CA GLY A 244 -10.31 -10.19 -9.12
C GLY A 244 -9.36 -9.03 -8.80
N ASP A 245 -8.45 -9.16 -7.85
CA ASP A 245 -7.63 -8.03 -7.39
C ASP A 245 -6.66 -7.51 -8.48
N LEU A 246 -6.40 -6.20 -8.43
CA LEU A 246 -5.62 -5.45 -9.40
C LEU A 246 -4.71 -4.46 -8.71
N ASP A 247 -3.46 -4.85 -8.51
CA ASP A 247 -2.48 -3.97 -7.90
C ASP A 247 -1.92 -2.99 -8.93
N ILE A 248 -1.68 -1.75 -8.51
CA ILE A 248 -1.20 -0.70 -9.41
C ILE A 248 0.11 -0.11 -8.90
N ALA A 249 1.12 -0.10 -9.77
CA ALA A 249 2.34 0.64 -9.58
C ALA A 249 2.43 1.82 -10.55
N MET A 250 3.14 2.88 -10.16
CA MET A 250 3.42 4.01 -11.03
C MET A 250 4.85 4.48 -10.90
N PHE A 251 5.43 4.97 -11.99
CA PHE A 251 6.80 5.46 -12.01
C PHE A 251 6.97 6.59 -13.02
N ALA A 252 7.83 7.56 -12.70
CA ALA A 252 8.11 8.67 -13.62
C ALA A 252 9.36 8.37 -14.46
N VAL A 253 9.29 8.71 -15.74
CA VAL A 253 10.41 8.64 -16.70
C VAL A 253 10.45 9.88 -17.57
N GLN A 254 11.57 10.07 -18.23
CA GLN A 254 11.78 11.05 -19.28
C GLN A 254 11.69 10.36 -20.65
N SER A 255 11.43 11.15 -21.69
CA SER A 255 11.39 10.63 -23.06
C SER A 255 12.73 10.00 -23.44
N ASN A 256 12.66 8.86 -24.14
CA ASN A 256 13.77 7.99 -24.55
C ASN A 256 14.44 7.18 -23.43
N ASP A 257 13.85 7.12 -22.23
CA ASP A 257 14.25 6.09 -21.27
C ASP A 257 13.92 4.69 -21.80
N VAL A 258 14.84 3.76 -21.61
CA VAL A 258 14.65 2.32 -21.84
C VAL A 258 14.50 1.67 -20.48
N ILE A 259 13.37 1.01 -20.27
CA ILE A 259 13.01 0.44 -18.97
C ILE A 259 12.90 -1.08 -19.03
N ARG A 260 12.98 -1.68 -17.84
CA ARG A 260 12.61 -3.07 -17.59
C ARG A 260 11.69 -3.13 -16.37
N LEU A 261 10.62 -3.90 -16.50
CA LEU A 261 9.74 -4.29 -15.42
C LEU A 261 9.77 -5.81 -15.30
N SER A 262 9.72 -6.33 -14.08
CA SER A 262 9.53 -7.76 -13.85
C SER A 262 8.67 -8.02 -12.63
N MET A 263 7.71 -8.93 -12.76
CA MET A 263 6.87 -9.42 -11.66
C MET A 263 7.11 -10.92 -11.51
N ARG A 264 7.55 -11.33 -10.33
CA ARG A 264 7.79 -12.73 -9.96
C ARG A 264 7.17 -13.04 -8.62
N GLU A 265 6.94 -14.30 -8.34
CA GLU A 265 6.49 -14.72 -7.03
C GLU A 265 7.54 -14.48 -5.95
N LYS A 266 7.07 -14.12 -4.75
CA LYS A 266 7.95 -13.88 -3.59
C LYS A 266 8.34 -15.19 -2.92
N ASP A 267 7.42 -16.15 -2.82
CA ASP A 267 7.68 -17.49 -2.32
C ASP A 267 8.02 -18.44 -3.48
N THR A 268 9.28 -18.88 -3.57
CA THR A 268 9.75 -19.76 -4.64
C THR A 268 9.45 -21.24 -4.39
N LEU A 269 8.86 -21.62 -3.25
CA LEU A 269 8.62 -23.01 -2.86
C LEU A 269 7.17 -23.46 -3.06
N ASN A 270 6.22 -22.54 -3.11
CA ASN A 270 4.80 -22.83 -3.35
C ASN A 270 4.28 -21.90 -4.44
N SER A 271 4.60 -22.18 -5.72
CA SER A 271 4.37 -21.22 -6.79
C SER A 271 2.91 -21.16 -7.25
N ASP A 272 2.11 -20.38 -6.52
CA ASP A 272 0.69 -20.16 -6.80
C ASP A 272 0.43 -18.87 -7.57
N LEU A 273 1.46 -18.21 -8.11
CA LEU A 273 1.29 -17.01 -8.93
C LEU A 273 1.46 -17.30 -10.43
N ASN A 274 0.52 -16.87 -11.27
CA ASN A 274 0.72 -16.67 -12.71
C ASN A 274 0.94 -15.17 -12.96
N PRO A 275 2.18 -14.67 -12.89
CA PRO A 275 2.42 -13.24 -12.96
C PRO A 275 1.99 -12.69 -14.32
N ARG A 276 1.24 -11.60 -14.30
CA ARG A 276 0.88 -10.82 -15.48
C ARG A 276 0.99 -9.33 -15.16
N ILE A 277 1.74 -8.61 -15.98
CA ILE A 277 1.88 -7.16 -15.90
C ILE A 277 1.41 -6.49 -17.19
N GLU A 278 0.79 -5.33 -17.07
CA GLU A 278 0.38 -4.49 -18.19
C GLU A 278 0.93 -3.08 -18.00
N LEU A 279 1.72 -2.60 -18.97
CA LEU A 279 2.32 -1.27 -18.96
C LEU A 279 1.44 -0.29 -19.72
N TYR A 280 1.10 0.83 -19.09
CA TYR A 280 0.32 1.92 -19.64
C TYR A 280 1.14 3.23 -19.64
N GLY A 281 0.95 4.03 -20.69
CA GLY A 281 1.56 5.33 -20.82
C GLY A 281 0.85 6.44 -20.03
N PRO A 282 1.43 7.65 -19.98
CA PRO A 282 0.82 8.81 -19.31
C PRO A 282 -0.52 9.24 -19.91
N ASP A 283 -0.81 8.88 -21.16
CA ASP A 283 -2.07 9.15 -21.85
C ASP A 283 -3.19 8.14 -21.53
N GLY A 284 -2.87 7.17 -20.65
CA GLY A 284 -3.78 6.12 -20.24
C GLY A 284 -3.83 4.93 -21.20
N ARG A 285 -3.02 4.89 -22.27
CA ARG A 285 -3.07 3.81 -23.25
C ARG A 285 -2.13 2.67 -22.91
N LEU A 286 -2.58 1.46 -23.19
CA LEU A 286 -1.76 0.26 -23.07
C LEU A 286 -0.60 0.30 -24.08
N ILE A 287 0.60 0.02 -23.58
CA ILE A 287 1.84 -0.03 -24.36
C ILE A 287 2.28 -1.48 -24.56
N ALA A 288 2.33 -2.26 -23.47
CA ALA A 288 2.87 -3.61 -23.49
C ALA A 288 2.23 -4.51 -22.42
N ARG A 289 2.32 -5.82 -22.63
CA ARG A 289 1.92 -6.85 -21.68
C ARG A 289 3.06 -7.81 -21.46
N GLY A 290 3.31 -8.18 -20.21
CA GLY A 290 4.25 -9.22 -19.82
C GLY A 290 3.48 -10.33 -19.12
N ALA A 291 3.80 -11.57 -19.47
CA ALA A 291 3.34 -12.77 -18.79
C ALA A 291 4.41 -13.85 -18.98
N ASP A 292 4.40 -14.87 -18.14
CA ASP A 292 5.28 -16.03 -18.29
C ASP A 292 4.46 -17.31 -18.36
N PRO A 293 4.50 -18.06 -19.47
CA PRO A 293 3.78 -19.33 -19.57
C PRO A 293 4.29 -20.39 -18.58
N PHE A 294 5.49 -20.23 -18.03
CA PHE A 294 6.02 -21.10 -16.98
C PHE A 294 5.64 -20.63 -15.57
N GLN A 295 4.89 -19.53 -15.45
CA GLN A 295 4.39 -18.98 -14.18
C GLN A 295 5.50 -18.49 -13.24
N ILE A 296 6.68 -18.12 -13.74
CA ILE A 296 7.82 -17.76 -12.89
C ILE A 296 8.01 -16.24 -12.84
N ASN A 297 8.12 -15.58 -14.00
CA ASN A 297 8.52 -14.17 -14.05
C ASN A 297 8.02 -13.44 -15.31
N ALA A 298 6.98 -12.62 -15.16
CA ALA A 298 6.51 -11.76 -16.23
C ALA A 298 7.45 -10.57 -16.42
N VAL A 299 7.92 -10.33 -17.65
CA VAL A 299 8.88 -9.25 -17.95
C VAL A 299 8.35 -8.35 -19.06
N ILE A 300 8.53 -7.04 -18.90
CA ILE A 300 8.37 -6.04 -19.97
C ILE A 300 9.69 -5.30 -20.14
N SER A 301 10.10 -5.05 -21.38
CA SER A 301 11.13 -4.08 -21.71
C SER A 301 10.57 -3.13 -22.75
N ASN A 302 10.72 -1.82 -22.53
CA ASN A 302 10.09 -0.81 -23.38
C ASN A 302 10.97 0.44 -23.49
N THR A 303 10.90 1.11 -24.65
CA THR A 303 11.43 2.47 -24.80
C THR A 303 10.29 3.46 -24.63
N CYS A 304 10.37 4.32 -23.60
CA CYS A 304 9.36 5.31 -23.27
C CYS A 304 9.47 6.50 -24.21
N VAL A 305 8.58 6.59 -25.19
CA VAL A 305 8.59 7.65 -26.22
C VAL A 305 8.11 9.02 -25.73
N THR A 306 7.51 9.08 -24.54
CA THR A 306 7.03 10.30 -23.89
C THR A 306 7.53 10.33 -22.46
N GLY A 307 7.88 11.51 -21.95
CA GLY A 307 8.11 11.68 -20.52
C GLY A 307 6.78 11.75 -19.74
N GLY A 308 6.81 11.45 -18.46
CA GLY A 308 5.64 11.50 -17.57
C GLY A 308 5.53 10.28 -16.67
N THR A 309 4.37 10.15 -16.03
CA THR A 309 4.05 9.02 -15.16
C THR A 309 3.49 7.86 -15.97
N TYR A 310 4.14 6.71 -15.88
CA TYR A 310 3.69 5.44 -16.44
C TYR A 310 3.07 4.60 -15.33
N TYR A 311 2.21 3.67 -15.72
CA TYR A 311 1.44 2.84 -14.78
C TYR A 311 1.62 1.36 -15.15
N VAL A 312 1.65 0.51 -14.14
CA VAL A 312 1.69 -0.94 -14.28
C VAL A 312 0.53 -1.52 -13.52
N ILE A 313 -0.30 -2.30 -14.20
CA ILE A 313 -1.25 -3.19 -13.51
C ILE A 313 -0.54 -4.53 -13.30
N CYS A 314 -0.45 -4.96 -12.05
CA CYS A 314 0.08 -6.25 -11.60
C CYS A 314 -1.09 -7.15 -11.21
N LYS A 315 -1.13 -8.38 -11.75
CA LYS A 315 -2.24 -9.29 -11.48
C LYS A 315 -1.88 -10.76 -11.72
N ASP A 316 -2.73 -11.65 -11.22
CA ASP A 316 -2.67 -13.07 -11.55
C ASP A 316 -3.54 -13.40 -12.78
N SER A 317 -3.03 -14.18 -13.73
CA SER A 317 -3.81 -14.57 -14.91
C SER A 317 -4.92 -15.57 -14.61
N GLN A 318 -4.72 -16.45 -13.62
CA GLN A 318 -5.69 -17.44 -13.15
C GLN A 318 -6.52 -16.97 -11.95
N ASP A 319 -6.41 -15.69 -11.57
CA ASP A 319 -7.17 -15.11 -10.45
C ASP A 319 -6.88 -15.76 -9.08
N ARG A 320 -5.70 -16.35 -8.92
CA ARG A 320 -5.22 -16.83 -7.63
C ARG A 320 -4.97 -15.64 -6.71
N HIS A 321 -5.35 -15.78 -5.45
CA HIS A 321 -5.30 -14.72 -4.44
C HIS A 321 -4.69 -15.27 -3.14
N GLY A 322 -4.33 -14.36 -2.23
CA GLY A 322 -3.50 -14.67 -1.07
C GLY A 322 -2.01 -14.88 -1.41
N VAL A 323 -1.59 -14.52 -2.63
CA VAL A 323 -0.24 -14.77 -3.15
C VAL A 323 0.58 -13.49 -3.15
N GLU A 324 1.81 -13.57 -2.61
CA GLU A 324 2.75 -12.44 -2.59
C GLU A 324 3.70 -12.48 -3.78
N TYR A 325 4.02 -11.32 -4.33
CA TYR A 325 4.92 -11.18 -5.47
C TYR A 325 5.93 -10.04 -5.23
N ILE A 326 6.98 -10.00 -6.04
CA ILE A 326 7.93 -8.91 -6.12
C ILE A 326 7.83 -8.27 -7.51
N LEU A 327 7.51 -6.98 -7.56
CA LEU A 327 7.65 -6.12 -8.74
C LEU A 327 8.99 -5.39 -8.68
N SER A 328 9.78 -5.49 -9.75
CA SER A 328 11.03 -4.76 -9.92
C SER A 328 10.96 -3.82 -11.11
N PHE A 329 11.56 -2.63 -10.97
CA PHE A 329 11.62 -1.60 -12.00
C PHE A 329 13.03 -1.05 -12.16
N ASP A 330 13.55 -1.09 -13.38
CA ASP A 330 14.87 -0.57 -13.74
C ASP A 330 14.78 0.33 -14.97
N ILE A 331 15.51 1.44 -14.94
CA ILE A 331 15.84 2.25 -16.11
C ILE A 331 17.21 1.74 -16.60
N LEU A 332 17.20 1.02 -17.72
CA LEU A 332 18.39 0.41 -18.31
C LEU A 332 19.31 1.43 -18.99
N SER A 333 18.72 2.46 -19.60
CA SER A 333 19.45 3.58 -20.22
C SER A 333 18.50 4.75 -20.46
N GLY A 334 19.01 5.97 -20.51
CA GLY A 334 18.21 7.14 -20.87
C GLY A 334 18.48 8.36 -19.98
N PRO A 335 17.83 9.49 -20.30
CA PRO A 335 18.09 10.76 -19.62
C PRO A 335 17.74 10.79 -18.13
N SER A 336 16.77 9.98 -17.66
CA SER A 336 16.40 9.99 -16.23
C SER A 336 17.54 9.57 -15.31
N LEU A 337 18.45 8.71 -15.78
CA LEU A 337 19.62 8.29 -14.99
C LEU A 337 20.54 9.47 -14.63
N SER A 338 20.59 10.50 -15.48
CA SER A 338 21.36 11.73 -15.21
C SER A 338 20.61 12.76 -14.37
N SER A 339 19.30 12.57 -14.19
CA SER A 339 18.40 13.44 -13.41
C SER A 339 18.06 12.87 -12.02
N MET A 340 18.63 11.71 -11.67
CA MET A 340 18.54 11.15 -10.32
C MET A 340 19.17 12.10 -9.31
N PRO A 341 18.65 12.13 -8.07
CA PRO A 341 19.17 13.05 -7.07
C PRO A 341 20.54 12.59 -6.57
N ALA A 342 21.41 13.55 -6.26
CA ALA A 342 22.77 13.25 -5.79
C ALA A 342 22.76 12.72 -4.33
N VAL A 343 23.80 11.98 -3.95
CA VAL A 343 23.98 11.52 -2.57
C VAL A 343 24.17 12.73 -1.64
N PRO A 344 23.41 12.84 -0.53
CA PRO A 344 23.60 13.90 0.46
C PRO A 344 25.03 13.88 1.04
N ALA A 345 25.63 15.06 1.19
CA ALA A 345 26.97 15.25 1.74
C ALA A 345 26.92 15.98 3.09
N ASN A 346 28.03 15.95 3.84
CA ASN A 346 28.20 16.63 5.13
C ASN A 346 27.09 16.26 6.13
N VAL A 347 26.74 14.98 6.21
CA VAL A 347 25.80 14.49 7.24
C VAL A 347 26.44 14.67 8.60
N ALA A 348 25.73 15.34 9.51
CA ALA A 348 26.16 15.56 10.88
C ALA A 348 24.98 15.37 11.85
N ALA A 349 25.20 14.65 12.94
CA ALA A 349 24.24 14.43 14.01
C ALA A 349 24.69 15.15 15.29
N SER A 350 23.76 15.77 16.02
CA SER A 350 24.09 16.58 17.19
C SER A 350 24.63 15.73 18.34
N ASP A 351 25.71 16.22 18.96
CA ASP A 351 26.39 15.56 20.06
C ASP A 351 26.01 16.13 21.43
N GLY A 352 24.84 15.75 21.95
CA GLY A 352 24.41 16.18 23.30
C GLY A 352 24.04 17.66 23.37
N VAL A 353 23.73 18.27 22.23
CA VAL A 353 23.26 19.67 22.15
C VAL A 353 21.82 19.78 22.69
N HIS A 354 21.02 18.72 22.54
CA HIS A 354 19.62 18.67 22.93
C HIS A 354 19.36 17.49 23.86
N SER A 355 18.47 17.65 24.85
CA SER A 355 18.23 16.62 25.87
C SER A 355 17.19 15.57 25.49
N ASN A 356 16.41 15.80 24.45
CA ASN A 356 15.27 14.97 24.07
C ASN A 356 15.21 14.60 22.58
N TYR A 357 16.21 14.99 21.78
CA TYR A 357 16.34 14.57 20.39
C TYR A 357 17.79 14.64 19.92
N VAL A 358 18.06 13.99 18.78
CA VAL A 358 19.26 14.24 17.97
C VAL A 358 18.86 15.07 16.76
N GLU A 359 19.53 16.20 16.53
CA GLU A 359 19.37 16.99 15.31
C GLU A 359 20.33 16.47 14.24
N VAL A 360 19.80 16.02 13.11
CA VAL A 360 20.56 15.52 11.96
C VAL A 360 20.50 16.57 10.85
N THR A 361 21.66 16.97 10.35
CA THR A 361 21.84 17.97 9.29
C THR A 361 22.63 17.39 8.13
N TRP A 362 22.50 17.98 6.94
CA TRP A 362 23.24 17.63 5.73
C TRP A 362 23.26 18.81 4.76
N SER A 363 24.07 18.74 3.72
CA SER A 363 24.01 19.69 2.60
C SER A 363 22.93 19.28 1.59
N PRO A 364 22.02 20.19 1.18
CA PRO A 364 21.01 19.88 0.17
C PRO A 364 21.65 19.32 -1.11
N ALA A 365 21.16 18.16 -1.55
CA ALA A 365 21.65 17.46 -2.72
C ALA A 365 21.01 17.99 -4.01
N VAL A 366 21.79 18.06 -5.08
CA VAL A 366 21.30 18.44 -6.41
C VAL A 366 20.24 17.45 -6.88
N GLY A 367 19.12 17.96 -7.41
CA GLY A 367 18.02 17.15 -7.94
C GLY A 367 17.12 16.52 -6.87
N ALA A 368 17.42 16.69 -5.58
CA ALA A 368 16.61 16.17 -4.49
C ALA A 368 15.37 17.05 -4.25
N THR A 369 14.24 16.39 -4.04
CA THR A 369 13.01 17.05 -3.55
C THR A 369 12.78 16.76 -2.07
N ASN A 370 13.30 15.64 -1.59
CA ASN A 370 13.07 15.11 -0.26
C ASN A 370 14.21 14.16 0.14
N TYR A 371 14.21 13.75 1.41
CA TYR A 371 15.26 12.92 2.02
C TYR A 371 14.65 11.84 2.92
N VAL A 372 15.37 10.72 3.02
CA VAL A 372 15.12 9.65 4.00
C VAL A 372 16.31 9.56 4.93
N ILE A 373 16.03 9.60 6.23
CA ILE A 373 17.01 9.49 7.30
C ILE A 373 16.90 8.07 7.85
N ALA A 374 18.01 7.34 7.85
CA ALA A 374 18.09 6.03 8.49
C ALA A 374 18.90 6.13 9.78
N ARG A 375 18.50 5.36 10.79
CA ARG A 375 19.16 5.27 12.09
C ARG A 375 19.56 3.83 12.41
N MET A 376 20.68 3.68 13.08
CA MET A 376 21.17 2.43 13.65
C MET A 376 21.50 2.61 15.14
N HIS A 377 21.24 1.58 15.95
CA HIS A 377 21.58 1.53 17.37
C HIS A 377 22.27 0.21 17.70
N SER A 378 23.52 0.27 18.18
CA SER A 378 24.35 -0.92 18.46
C SER A 378 24.38 -1.88 17.26
N THR A 379 24.03 -3.17 17.41
CA THR A 379 23.98 -4.18 16.34
C THR A 379 22.63 -4.29 15.64
N ASN A 380 21.65 -3.48 16.01
CA ASN A 380 20.36 -3.45 15.33
C ASN A 380 20.58 -2.86 13.93
N GLY A 381 20.14 -3.55 12.87
CA GLY A 381 20.27 -3.04 11.50
C GLY A 381 19.68 -1.64 11.30
N TRP A 382 20.03 -1.00 10.19
CA TRP A 382 19.50 0.31 9.80
C TRP A 382 17.98 0.28 9.66
N ALA A 383 17.30 1.28 10.24
CA ALA A 383 15.88 1.52 10.08
C ALA A 383 15.63 2.94 9.56
N ASP A 384 14.78 3.07 8.54
CA ASP A 384 14.33 4.37 8.04
C ASP A 384 13.40 5.02 9.09
N LEU A 385 13.68 6.28 9.43
CA LEU A 385 12.92 7.04 10.42
C LEU A 385 11.70 7.74 9.82
N ASN A 386 11.65 7.86 8.50
CA ASN A 386 10.59 8.54 7.78
C ASN A 386 10.31 7.88 6.43
N THR A 387 9.06 7.98 5.97
CA THR A 387 8.61 7.51 4.66
C THR A 387 8.49 8.69 3.68
N ASN A 388 9.62 9.36 3.41
CA ASN A 388 9.80 10.34 2.31
C ASN A 388 9.40 11.82 2.48
N ASN A 389 8.99 12.29 3.66
CA ASN A 389 8.41 13.63 3.82
C ASN A 389 9.36 14.75 4.30
N VAL A 390 10.67 14.58 4.25
CA VAL A 390 11.61 15.59 4.73
C VAL A 390 12.19 16.36 3.54
N SER A 391 11.76 17.61 3.34
CA SER A 391 12.16 18.43 2.18
C SER A 391 13.56 19.02 2.28
N GLY A 392 14.18 18.98 3.47
CA GLY A 392 15.52 19.53 3.71
C GLY A 392 15.95 19.42 5.18
N PRO A 393 17.20 19.80 5.48
CA PRO A 393 17.74 19.80 6.84
C PRO A 393 17.18 20.96 7.69
N PRO A 394 17.14 20.83 9.04
CA PRO A 394 17.47 19.64 9.82
C PRO A 394 16.32 18.64 9.93
N TYR A 395 16.63 17.40 10.28
CA TYR A 395 15.69 16.41 10.82
C TYR A 395 15.90 16.23 12.32
N ARG A 396 14.82 16.13 13.11
CA ARG A 396 14.89 15.93 14.57
C ARG A 396 14.36 14.57 14.95
N ASP A 397 15.25 13.72 15.45
CA ASP A 397 14.90 12.39 15.93
C ASP A 397 14.57 12.41 17.43
N TYR A 398 13.27 12.44 17.76
CA TYR A 398 12.77 12.38 19.14
C TYR A 398 12.69 10.95 19.69
N GLY A 399 12.92 9.92 18.87
CA GLY A 399 12.81 8.51 19.27
C GLY A 399 14.07 7.97 19.95
N VAL A 400 14.90 8.84 20.52
CA VAL A 400 16.22 8.53 21.10
C VAL A 400 16.16 8.50 22.61
N GLN A 401 17.02 7.71 23.22
CA GLN A 401 17.28 7.76 24.66
C GLN A 401 18.46 8.70 24.97
N PRO A 402 18.40 9.49 26.04
CA PRO A 402 19.53 10.31 26.46
C PRO A 402 20.79 9.47 26.74
N ASN A 403 21.95 10.02 26.40
CA ASN A 403 23.28 9.39 26.53
C ASN A 403 23.46 8.06 25.78
N VAL A 404 22.56 7.74 24.83
CA VAL A 404 22.70 6.59 23.94
C VAL A 404 23.20 7.07 22.57
N LEU A 405 24.26 6.43 22.07
CA LEU A 405 24.85 6.73 20.77
C LEU A 405 24.04 6.05 19.65
N TYR A 406 23.68 6.82 18.64
CA TYR A 406 23.05 6.37 17.42
C TYR A 406 23.92 6.74 16.21
N GLN A 407 23.82 5.98 15.13
CA GLN A 407 24.39 6.36 13.83
C GLN A 407 23.28 6.78 12.87
N TYR A 408 23.55 7.78 12.05
CA TYR A 408 22.61 8.35 11.08
C TYR A 408 23.24 8.42 9.70
N LYS A 409 22.45 8.11 8.67
CA LYS A 409 22.81 8.33 7.26
C LYS A 409 21.59 8.82 6.50
N VAL A 410 21.81 9.52 5.40
CA VAL A 410 20.75 10.18 4.63
C VAL A 410 20.85 9.79 3.17
N LYS A 411 19.73 9.45 2.53
CA LYS A 411 19.61 9.37 1.06
C LYS A 411 18.61 10.42 0.59
N SER A 412 18.80 10.92 -0.64
CA SER A 412 17.88 11.86 -1.27
C SER A 412 16.92 11.12 -2.21
N HIS A 413 15.79 11.75 -2.53
CA HIS A 413 14.87 11.23 -3.55
C HIS A 413 14.15 12.33 -4.33
N ASN A 414 13.74 11.97 -5.53
CA ASN A 414 12.78 12.70 -6.36
C ASN A 414 11.84 11.71 -7.05
N SER A 415 10.96 12.20 -7.93
CA SER A 415 9.98 11.35 -8.63
C SER A 415 10.59 10.25 -9.50
N LEU A 416 11.88 10.33 -9.84
CA LEU A 416 12.59 9.33 -10.66
C LEU A 416 13.18 8.20 -9.81
N GLY A 417 13.55 8.48 -8.56
CA GLY A 417 14.12 7.48 -7.65
C GLY A 417 14.96 8.06 -6.53
N TYR A 418 15.72 7.17 -5.88
CA TYR A 418 16.60 7.48 -4.75
C TYR A 418 18.06 7.60 -5.18
N SER A 419 18.84 8.36 -4.40
CA SER A 419 20.29 8.22 -4.37
C SER A 419 20.72 7.02 -3.53
N GLU A 420 22.01 6.67 -3.61
CA GLU A 420 22.67 5.89 -2.56
C GLU A 420 22.63 6.63 -1.21
N PHE A 421 22.83 5.88 -0.12
CA PHE A 421 22.99 6.49 1.20
C PHE A 421 24.34 7.22 1.32
N SER A 422 24.35 8.32 2.08
CA SER A 422 25.55 9.01 2.51
C SER A 422 26.45 8.13 3.39
N LEU A 423 27.68 8.61 3.64
CA LEU A 423 28.43 8.19 4.82
C LEU A 423 27.63 8.49 6.10
N SER A 424 27.81 7.66 7.12
CA SER A 424 27.12 7.82 8.40
C SER A 424 27.89 8.75 9.35
N ASP A 425 27.15 9.43 10.22
CA ASP A 425 27.67 10.19 11.35
C ASP A 425 26.95 9.80 12.64
N SER A 426 27.64 9.88 13.78
CA SER A 426 27.08 9.49 15.07
C SER A 426 26.53 10.68 15.86
N GLY A 427 25.50 10.47 16.67
CA GLY A 427 24.97 11.50 17.57
C GLY A 427 24.16 10.92 18.73
N TYR A 428 23.86 11.77 19.71
CA TYR A 428 23.15 11.40 20.95
C TYR A 428 22.45 12.60 21.58
N ALA A 429 21.36 12.35 22.30
CA ALA A 429 20.71 13.36 23.14
C ALA A 429 21.42 13.46 24.50
N ALA A 430 21.51 14.65 25.08
CA ALA A 430 22.07 14.85 26.42
C ALA A 430 21.14 14.29 27.51
N GLY A 431 21.70 13.52 28.43
CA GLY A 431 20.99 13.08 29.64
C GLY A 431 21.70 13.51 30.91
N GLU A 432 20.93 13.80 31.95
CA GLU A 432 21.48 13.91 33.30
C GLU A 432 22.02 12.54 33.74
N PHE A 433 23.24 12.54 34.28
CA PHE A 433 23.85 11.33 34.82
C PHE A 433 23.22 11.01 36.18
N ALA A 434 22.48 9.90 36.28
CA ALA A 434 21.73 9.59 37.48
C ALA A 434 22.63 9.11 38.64
N PHE A 435 22.27 9.50 39.88
CA PHE A 435 22.86 8.98 41.12
C PHE A 435 22.39 7.54 41.38
N ALA A 436 22.98 6.57 40.70
CA ALA A 436 22.75 5.15 40.98
C ALA A 436 23.90 4.55 41.78
N PRO A 437 23.64 3.58 42.69
CA PRO A 437 24.69 2.88 43.45
C PRO A 437 25.71 2.16 42.58
N ARG A 438 25.35 1.82 41.34
CA ARG A 438 26.25 1.31 40.31
C ARG A 438 26.22 2.23 39.11
N ARG A 439 27.35 2.83 38.78
CA ARG A 439 27.47 3.79 37.68
C ARG A 439 28.81 3.67 36.97
N ALA A 440 28.81 3.93 35.67
CA ALA A 440 29.98 3.75 34.83
C ALA A 440 30.21 4.95 33.91
N LEU A 441 31.47 5.37 33.80
CA LEU A 441 31.96 6.19 32.71
C LEU A 441 32.82 5.31 31.80
N LEU A 442 32.37 5.13 30.57
CA LEU A 442 33.04 4.35 29.54
C LEU A 442 33.52 5.31 28.45
N VAL A 443 34.77 5.22 28.05
CA VAL A 443 35.39 6.17 27.12
C VAL A 443 36.03 5.40 25.97
N GLY A 444 35.72 5.78 24.73
CA GLY A 444 36.26 5.13 23.54
C GLY A 444 36.59 6.16 22.46
N ILE A 445 37.86 6.42 22.18
CA ILE A 445 38.26 7.51 21.28
C ILE A 445 38.97 6.97 20.06
N ASN A 446 38.30 7.02 18.91
CA ASN A 446 38.81 6.76 17.58
C ASN A 446 39.22 8.04 16.86
N ARG A 447 38.39 9.08 16.93
CA ARG A 447 38.59 10.35 16.24
C ARG A 447 39.08 11.41 17.21
N TYR A 448 40.22 12.03 16.89
CA TYR A 448 40.79 13.13 17.68
C TYR A 448 40.58 14.46 16.96
N ASP A 449 40.50 15.54 17.73
CA ASP A 449 40.50 16.89 17.16
C ASP A 449 41.81 17.07 16.37
N PRO A 450 41.77 17.40 15.06
CA PRO A 450 42.97 17.56 14.26
C PRO A 450 43.94 18.64 14.78
N ALA A 451 43.48 19.56 15.62
CA ALA A 451 44.32 20.54 16.29
C ALA A 451 45.20 19.92 17.39
N TYR A 452 44.91 18.68 17.81
CA TYR A 452 45.59 17.94 18.85
C TYR A 452 46.26 16.67 18.27
N GLY A 453 47.47 16.37 18.75
CA GLY A 453 48.48 15.61 18.01
C GLY A 453 48.29 14.11 17.72
N PRO A 454 47.41 13.32 18.36
CA PRO A 454 47.29 11.90 18.04
C PRO A 454 46.49 11.67 16.75
N GLY A 455 46.98 10.77 15.88
CA GLY A 455 46.21 10.30 14.73
C GLY A 455 45.06 9.38 15.13
N ASP A 456 44.08 9.21 14.24
CA ASP A 456 42.89 8.41 14.51
C ASP A 456 43.17 6.92 14.77
N LEU A 457 42.35 6.33 15.64
CA LEU A 457 42.26 4.90 15.92
C LEU A 457 40.96 4.32 15.33
N ASN A 458 40.87 2.98 15.28
CA ASN A 458 39.77 2.30 14.56
C ASN A 458 38.86 1.43 15.45
N ALA A 459 39.23 1.17 16.71
CA ALA A 459 38.55 0.16 17.54
C ALA A 459 38.17 0.62 18.95
N CYS A 460 38.66 1.76 19.42
CA CYS A 460 38.46 2.22 20.79
C CYS A 460 36.99 2.50 21.13
N VAL A 461 36.24 3.02 20.17
CA VAL A 461 34.77 3.17 20.29
C VAL A 461 34.10 1.81 20.49
N ASN A 462 34.50 0.80 19.70
CA ASN A 462 33.94 -0.55 19.81
C ASN A 462 34.29 -1.20 21.15
N ASP A 463 35.47 -0.95 21.71
CA ASP A 463 35.84 -1.46 23.03
C ASP A 463 34.92 -0.90 24.13
N ALA A 464 34.69 0.41 24.13
CA ALA A 464 33.80 1.07 25.10
C ALA A 464 32.36 0.58 24.97
N LEU A 465 31.85 0.45 23.74
CA LEU A 465 30.53 -0.12 23.47
C LEU A 465 30.45 -1.60 23.87
N GLY A 466 31.52 -2.38 23.66
CA GLY A 466 31.61 -3.77 24.07
C GLY A 466 31.50 -3.94 25.59
N VAL A 467 32.22 -3.12 26.36
CA VAL A 467 32.09 -3.08 27.83
C VAL A 467 30.66 -2.70 28.23
N ARG A 468 30.07 -1.67 27.59
CA ARG A 468 28.70 -1.25 27.88
C ARG A 468 27.69 -2.36 27.65
N ASP A 469 27.65 -2.88 26.43
CA ASP A 469 26.59 -3.75 25.95
C ASP A 469 26.77 -5.18 26.47
N THR A 470 28.00 -5.69 26.47
CA THR A 470 28.26 -7.10 26.82
C THR A 470 28.50 -7.31 28.31
N MET A 471 29.23 -6.41 28.97
CA MET A 471 29.62 -6.61 30.38
C MET A 471 28.64 -5.97 31.37
N LEU A 472 28.18 -4.74 31.11
CA LEU A 472 27.31 -4.04 32.07
C LEU A 472 25.83 -4.32 31.80
N LEU A 473 25.36 -4.05 30.59
CA LEU A 473 23.96 -4.28 30.21
C LEU A 473 23.67 -5.76 29.96
N GLY A 474 24.69 -6.56 29.61
CA GLY A 474 24.60 -8.01 29.52
C GLY A 474 24.69 -8.75 30.86
N ASP A 475 24.79 -8.03 31.99
CA ASP A 475 24.80 -8.63 33.32
C ASP A 475 23.46 -9.35 33.59
N PRO A 476 23.44 -10.69 33.80
CA PRO A 476 22.20 -11.43 33.98
C PRO A 476 21.41 -11.02 35.23
N ASP A 477 22.10 -10.41 36.21
CA ASP A 477 21.48 -9.90 37.44
C ASP A 477 20.91 -8.47 37.25
N MET A 478 21.04 -7.86 36.06
CA MET A 478 20.56 -6.51 35.70
C MET A 478 20.98 -5.42 36.69
N ARG A 479 22.21 -5.51 37.22
CA ARG A 479 22.65 -4.62 38.31
C ARG A 479 23.03 -3.22 37.83
N TRP A 480 23.18 -3.01 36.52
CA TRP A 480 23.55 -1.73 35.93
C TRP A 480 22.36 -1.15 35.16
N SER A 481 21.91 0.03 35.57
CA SER A 481 20.87 0.77 34.84
C SER A 481 21.50 1.53 33.67
N THR A 482 20.87 1.51 32.51
CA THR A 482 21.32 2.27 31.32
C THR A 482 21.50 3.75 31.64
N ASN A 483 20.64 4.35 32.47
CA ASN A 483 20.71 5.77 32.85
C ASN A 483 21.87 6.10 33.80
N ALA A 484 22.56 5.08 34.30
CA ALA A 484 23.74 5.20 35.15
C ALA A 484 25.05 4.88 34.41
N ILE A 485 24.99 4.60 33.11
CA ILE A 485 26.16 4.36 32.27
C ILE A 485 26.29 5.50 31.26
N LEU A 486 27.37 6.26 31.37
CA LEU A 486 27.72 7.32 30.43
C LEU A 486 28.84 6.81 29.57
N THR A 487 28.57 6.69 28.27
CA THR A 487 29.58 6.30 27.29
C THR A 487 29.94 7.52 26.47
N LEU A 488 31.20 7.95 26.56
CA LEU A 488 31.76 9.07 25.81
C LEU A 488 32.67 8.53 24.72
N THR A 489 32.33 8.80 23.48
CA THR A 489 33.04 8.40 22.28
C THR A 489 33.49 9.60 21.48
N ASP A 490 34.67 9.52 20.89
CA ASP A 490 35.20 10.55 19.99
C ASP A 490 35.03 11.98 20.54
N SER A 491 34.35 12.87 19.81
CA SER A 491 34.05 14.26 20.17
C SER A 491 33.38 14.43 21.55
N GLN A 492 32.71 13.39 22.07
CA GLN A 492 32.11 13.41 23.41
C GLN A 492 33.16 13.38 24.52
N ALA A 493 34.33 12.79 24.28
CA ALA A 493 35.35 12.51 25.29
C ALA A 493 36.36 13.66 25.44
N THR A 494 35.86 14.89 25.53
CA THR A 494 36.72 16.06 25.76
C THR A 494 37.34 16.04 27.15
N ARG A 495 38.51 16.65 27.29
CA ARG A 495 39.26 16.77 28.54
C ARG A 495 38.40 17.35 29.65
N THR A 496 37.70 18.45 29.35
CA THR A 496 36.83 19.12 30.33
C THR A 496 35.72 18.17 30.78
N ARG A 497 35.02 17.52 29.84
CA ARG A 497 33.91 16.63 30.17
C ARG A 497 34.36 15.39 30.92
N LEU A 498 35.48 14.80 30.54
CA LEU A 498 36.10 13.69 31.26
C LEU A 498 36.43 14.08 32.69
N ARG A 499 37.15 15.20 32.88
CA ARG A 499 37.53 15.70 34.22
C ARG A 499 36.30 16.02 35.07
N ASP A 500 35.30 16.71 34.52
CA ASP A 500 34.09 17.09 35.26
C ASP A 500 33.24 15.88 35.60
N THR A 501 33.09 14.92 34.68
CA THR A 501 32.36 13.67 34.95
C THR A 501 33.06 12.86 36.04
N MET A 502 34.38 12.69 35.96
CA MET A 502 35.13 11.98 37.00
C MET A 502 35.03 12.67 38.37
N ARG A 503 35.17 14.00 38.41
CA ARG A 503 34.99 14.78 39.64
C ARG A 503 33.59 14.63 40.21
N PHE A 504 32.58 14.68 39.35
CA PHE A 504 31.19 14.48 39.75
C PHE A 504 30.96 13.07 40.31
N MET A 505 31.44 12.03 39.62
CA MET A 505 31.33 10.64 40.08
C MET A 505 32.01 10.42 41.44
N ALA A 506 33.16 11.06 41.65
CA ALA A 506 33.89 10.99 42.91
C ALA A 506 33.16 11.75 44.03
N ALA A 507 32.66 12.96 43.77
CA ALA A 507 31.94 13.78 44.75
C ALA A 507 30.58 13.20 45.14
N SER A 508 29.95 12.44 44.24
CA SER A 508 28.66 11.78 44.47
C SER A 508 28.77 10.41 45.13
N ALA A 509 29.97 9.87 45.31
CA ALA A 509 30.18 8.53 45.85
C ALA A 509 29.91 8.40 47.34
N THR A 510 29.09 7.41 47.69
CA THR A 510 28.79 7.04 49.08
C THR A 510 29.21 5.60 49.36
N THR A 511 29.18 5.21 50.64
CA THR A 511 29.56 3.85 51.08
C THR A 511 28.75 2.80 50.34
N ASN A 512 29.45 1.79 49.78
CA ASN A 512 28.91 0.68 48.98
C ASN A 512 28.53 0.99 47.52
N ASP A 513 28.76 2.22 47.03
CA ASP A 513 28.67 2.48 45.59
C ASP A 513 29.77 1.73 44.82
N ILE A 514 29.47 1.27 43.60
CA ILE A 514 30.44 0.79 42.63
C ILE A 514 30.47 1.81 41.48
N VAL A 515 31.61 2.49 41.35
CA VAL A 515 31.89 3.39 40.23
C VAL A 515 32.90 2.71 39.32
N LEU A 516 32.50 2.47 38.07
CA LEU A 516 33.39 1.93 37.04
C LEU A 516 33.88 3.06 36.15
N TYR A 517 35.18 3.07 35.88
CA TYR A 517 35.78 3.88 34.85
C TYR A 517 36.51 2.96 33.86
N PHE A 518 36.23 3.13 32.58
CA PHE A 518 36.90 2.43 31.49
C PHE A 518 37.28 3.44 30.43
N GLN A 519 38.50 3.35 29.89
CA GLN A 519 38.90 4.14 28.74
C GLN A 519 39.74 3.27 27.78
N SER A 520 39.32 3.25 26.52
CA SER A 520 40.13 2.83 25.38
C SER A 520 40.44 4.06 24.52
N SER A 521 41.71 4.39 24.37
CA SER A 521 42.20 5.57 23.66
C SER A 521 43.72 5.46 23.46
N HIS A 522 44.33 6.45 22.81
CA HIS A 522 45.75 6.72 23.00
C HIS A 522 46.10 7.00 24.47
N GLY A 523 47.33 6.65 24.85
CA GLY A 523 47.93 6.94 26.14
C GLY A 523 49.44 6.75 26.05
N GLY A 524 50.17 7.11 27.10
CA GLY A 524 51.63 7.01 27.10
C GLY A 524 52.27 7.38 28.43
N GLN A 525 53.58 7.61 28.38
CA GLN A 525 54.41 7.98 29.53
C GLN A 525 55.09 9.32 29.28
N GLN A 526 55.18 10.17 30.31
CA GLN A 526 55.86 11.46 30.19
C GLN A 526 57.35 11.26 29.84
N PRO A 527 57.89 12.03 28.87
CA PRO A 527 59.30 11.93 28.51
C PRO A 527 60.22 12.23 29.70
N GLY A 528 61.03 11.26 30.11
CA GLY A 528 61.97 11.38 31.24
C GLY A 528 61.36 11.17 32.63
N GLY A 529 60.07 10.82 32.70
CA GLY A 529 59.38 10.43 33.94
C GLY A 529 59.67 8.99 34.37
N SER A 530 59.24 8.64 35.58
CA SER A 530 59.22 7.26 36.06
C SER A 530 58.11 6.46 35.37
N GLU A 531 58.12 5.12 35.50
CA GLU A 531 57.02 4.27 34.98
C GLU A 531 55.62 4.65 35.53
N GLN A 532 55.54 5.48 36.56
CA GLN A 532 54.30 5.95 37.18
C GLN A 532 53.75 7.24 36.55
N ASP A 533 54.54 7.95 35.74
CA ASP A 533 54.15 9.21 35.10
C ASP A 533 53.45 8.94 33.76
N THR A 534 52.27 8.32 33.84
CA THR A 534 51.43 7.93 32.69
C THR A 534 50.33 8.95 32.41
N PHE A 535 49.90 9.04 31.15
CA PHE A 535 48.78 9.87 30.71
C PHE A 535 47.85 9.10 29.78
N ILE A 536 46.60 9.58 29.70
CA ILE A 536 45.58 9.12 28.74
C ILE A 536 45.12 10.33 27.93
N CYS A 537 44.92 10.14 26.62
CA CYS A 537 44.48 11.24 25.76
C CYS A 537 42.96 11.42 25.84
N ALA A 538 42.52 12.68 25.80
CA ALA A 538 41.13 13.04 25.52
C ALA A 538 40.98 13.37 24.02
N HIS A 539 39.76 13.57 23.54
CA HIS A 539 39.51 13.95 22.15
C HIS A 539 40.27 15.23 21.74
N ASP A 540 40.34 16.20 22.65
CA ASP A 540 40.88 17.55 22.48
C ASP A 540 42.10 17.81 23.38
N ALA A 541 42.79 16.77 23.87
CA ALA A 541 43.99 16.94 24.69
C ALA A 541 44.91 15.71 24.69
N ASP A 542 46.21 15.98 24.78
CA ASP A 542 47.28 14.97 24.83
C ASP A 542 48.18 15.10 26.09
N TYR A 543 49.42 14.63 26.00
CA TYR A 543 50.39 14.56 27.10
C TYR A 543 51.05 15.88 27.50
N SER A 544 50.83 16.94 26.73
CA SER A 544 51.42 18.26 26.98
C SER A 544 50.66 19.10 28.03
N ASP A 545 49.63 18.52 28.64
CA ASP A 545 48.55 19.18 29.38
C ASP A 545 48.04 18.31 30.55
#